data_AF-A0A915ZU10-F1
#
_entry.id   AF-A0A915ZU10-F1
#
_cell.length_a   1.000
_cell.length_b   1.000
_cell.length_c   1.000
_cell.angle_alpha   90.00
_cell.angle_beta   90.00
_cell.angle_gamma   90.00
#
_symmetry.space_group_name_H-M   'P 1'
#
loop_
_entity.id
_entity.type
_entity.pdbx_description
1 polymer ?
#
loop_
_entity_poly.entity_id
_entity_poly.type
_entity_poly.pdbx_seq_one_letter_code
_entity_poly.pdbx_strand_id
1 'polypeptide(L)'
;MMREFLKCTKDDFGILTKILTITADNAANNNTFLKELGVACLNENIDFHYKKNHVRCLAHIMNLTCQEILKNIKAEEAQDENDILKEISKGSRDAHDAVKLNLFDVRTCDKTSGTS
;
A
#
# COMPACT_ATOMS: atom_id res chain seq x y z
N MET A 1 31.85 -0.01 13.32
CA MET A 1 31.29 -0.45 12.01
C MET A 1 32.34 -0.49 10.90
N MET A 2 32.73 0.62 10.23
CA MET A 2 33.61 0.49 9.04
C MET A 2 34.99 -0.12 9.35
N ARG A 3 35.65 0.36 10.42
CA ARG A 3 36.95 -0.15 10.88
C ARG A 3 36.92 -1.65 11.17
N GLU A 4 35.88 -2.12 11.85
CA GLU A 4 35.74 -3.54 12.21
C GLU A 4 35.47 -4.40 10.99
N PHE A 5 34.67 -3.90 10.05
CA PHE A 5 34.44 -4.58 8.78
C PHE A 5 35.74 -4.72 7.97
N LEU A 6 36.57 -3.68 7.89
CA LEU A 6 37.88 -3.76 7.23
C LEU A 6 38.82 -4.72 7.94
N LYS A 7 38.93 -4.65 9.28
CA LYS A 7 39.74 -5.60 10.04
C LYS A 7 39.34 -7.05 9.73
N CYS A 8 38.04 -7.34 9.82
CA CYS A 8 37.49 -8.66 9.54
C CYS A 8 37.78 -9.09 8.09
N THR A 9 37.37 -8.29 7.11
CA THR A 9 37.46 -8.67 5.70
C THR A 9 38.88 -8.63 5.12
N LYS A 10 39.74 -7.74 5.61
CA LYS A 10 41.11 -7.57 5.14
C LYS A 10 42.10 -8.42 5.92
N ASP A 11 42.10 -8.29 7.24
CA ASP A 11 43.16 -8.85 8.10
C ASP A 11 42.79 -10.25 8.60
N ASP A 12 41.56 -10.46 9.06
CA ASP A 12 41.16 -11.74 9.66
C ASP A 12 40.85 -12.81 8.60
N PHE A 13 40.17 -12.44 7.51
CA PHE A 13 39.74 -13.38 6.46
C PHE A 13 40.44 -13.21 5.10
N GLY A 14 41.05 -12.06 4.81
CA GLY A 14 41.69 -11.81 3.51
C GLY A 14 40.76 -11.90 2.30
N ILE A 15 39.49 -11.50 2.47
CA ILE A 15 38.43 -11.54 1.46
C ILE A 15 38.05 -10.17 0.91
N LEU A 16 38.62 -9.07 1.39
CA LEU A 16 38.27 -7.71 0.93
C LEU A 16 38.35 -7.57 -0.60
N THR A 17 39.39 -8.14 -1.23
CA THR A 17 39.60 -8.13 -2.70
C THR A 17 38.62 -9.02 -3.47
N LYS A 18 37.86 -9.88 -2.78
CA LYS A 18 36.91 -10.84 -3.35
C LYS A 18 35.47 -10.35 -3.25
N ILE A 19 35.22 -9.19 -2.65
CA ILE A 19 33.87 -8.63 -2.53
C ILE A 19 33.44 -8.06 -3.88
N LEU A 20 32.53 -8.76 -4.55
CA LEU A 20 31.94 -8.29 -5.80
C LEU A 20 30.83 -7.26 -5.56
N THR A 21 29.89 -7.56 -4.66
CA THR A 21 28.75 -6.71 -4.33
C THR A 21 28.38 -6.82 -2.86
N ILE A 22 27.72 -5.80 -2.33
CA ILE A 22 27.07 -5.82 -1.02
C ILE A 22 25.58 -5.63 -1.21
N THR A 23 24.79 -6.52 -0.63
CA THR A 23 23.33 -6.36 -0.55
C THR A 23 22.95 -5.81 0.82
N ALA A 24 22.31 -4.63 0.84
CA ALA A 24 21.89 -3.98 2.08
C ALA A 24 20.47 -3.41 1.93
N ASP A 25 19.80 -3.15 3.07
CA ASP A 25 18.50 -2.47 3.04
C ASP A 25 18.64 -1.02 2.53
N ASN A 26 17.52 -0.37 2.23
CA ASN A 26 17.52 0.98 1.65
C ASN A 26 17.66 2.10 2.70
N ALA A 27 18.14 1.80 3.91
CA ALA A 27 18.37 2.82 4.92
C ALA A 27 19.55 3.73 4.54
N ALA A 28 19.44 5.01 4.88
CA ALA A 28 20.41 6.02 4.49
C ALA A 28 21.82 5.78 5.07
N ASN A 29 21.91 5.15 6.23
CA ASN A 29 23.17 4.77 6.88
C ASN A 29 23.99 3.78 6.03
N ASN A 30 23.36 2.88 5.28
CA ASN A 30 24.06 1.95 4.38
C ASN A 30 24.73 2.68 3.23
N ASN A 31 24.16 3.79 2.77
CA ASN A 31 24.80 4.63 1.74
C ASN A 31 26.10 5.26 2.27
N THR A 32 26.14 5.69 3.53
CA THR A 32 27.35 6.23 4.15
C THR A 32 28.42 5.14 4.29
N PHE A 33 28.05 3.97 4.82
CA PHE A 33 28.93 2.81 4.94
C PHE A 33 29.58 2.42 3.61
N LEU A 34 28.79 2.31 2.53
CA LEU A 34 29.30 1.92 1.21
C LEU A 34 30.23 2.96 0.59
N LYS A 35 30.01 4.25 0.85
CA LYS A 35 30.92 5.31 0.42
C LYS A 35 32.27 5.20 1.12
N GLU A 36 32.26 4.99 2.44
CA GLU A 36 33.48 4.78 3.22
C GLU A 36 34.23 3.53 2.75
N LEU A 37 33.51 2.44 2.48
CA LEU A 37 34.08 1.21 1.93
C LEU A 37 34.70 1.44 0.55
N GLY A 38 34.04 2.22 -0.32
CA GLY A 38 34.59 2.56 -1.64
C GLY A 38 35.91 3.34 -1.55
N VAL A 39 36.02 4.27 -0.60
CA VAL A 39 37.28 4.98 -0.33
C VAL A 39 38.36 4.01 0.17
N ALA A 40 38.02 3.11 1.08
CA ALA A 40 38.96 2.11 1.60
C ALA A 40 39.44 1.16 0.49
N CYS A 41 38.53 0.66 -0.36
CA CYS A 41 38.88 -0.19 -1.49
C CYS A 41 39.79 0.53 -2.50
N LEU A 42 39.53 1.81 -2.79
CA LEU A 42 40.39 2.60 -3.67
C LEU A 42 41.82 2.70 -3.16
N ASN A 43 42.01 2.90 -1.85
CA ASN A 43 43.34 2.94 -1.22
C ASN A 43 44.11 1.61 -1.34
N GLU A 44 43.40 0.50 -1.51
CA GLU A 44 43.96 -0.84 -1.69
C GLU A 44 44.03 -1.26 -3.17
N ASN A 45 43.75 -0.34 -4.12
CA ASN A 45 43.66 -0.63 -5.56
C ASN A 45 42.62 -1.70 -5.93
N ILE A 46 41.49 -1.73 -5.21
CA ILE A 46 40.36 -2.63 -5.46
C ILE A 46 39.27 -1.88 -6.25
N ASP A 47 38.84 -2.43 -7.39
CA ASP A 47 37.74 -1.87 -8.17
C ASP A 47 36.39 -2.12 -7.49
N PHE A 48 36.02 -1.23 -6.59
CA PHE A 48 34.74 -1.23 -5.89
C PHE A 48 34.13 0.18 -5.90
N HIS A 49 33.01 0.32 -6.60
CA HIS A 49 32.27 1.57 -6.68
C HIS A 49 30.96 1.49 -5.87
N TYR A 50 30.84 2.33 -4.84
CA TYR A 50 29.72 2.30 -3.88
C TYR A 50 28.30 2.28 -4.47
N LYS A 51 28.09 2.81 -5.69
CA LYS A 51 26.78 2.70 -6.39
C LYS A 51 26.64 1.46 -7.27
N LYS A 52 27.73 1.01 -7.91
CA LYS A 52 27.66 -0.09 -8.89
C LYS A 52 27.71 -1.45 -8.19
N ASN A 53 28.41 -1.51 -7.06
CA ASN A 53 28.58 -2.71 -6.25
C ASN A 53 27.57 -2.80 -5.10
N HIS A 54 26.60 -1.88 -5.03
CA HIS A 54 25.52 -1.90 -4.04
C HIS A 54 24.24 -2.44 -4.66
N VAL A 55 23.78 -3.59 -4.16
CA VAL A 55 22.49 -4.17 -4.48
C VAL A 55 21.51 -3.82 -3.36
N ARG A 56 20.38 -3.19 -3.69
CA ARG A 56 19.35 -2.92 -2.68
C ARG A 56 18.57 -4.19 -2.36
N CYS A 57 18.23 -4.37 -1.08
CA CYS A 57 17.49 -5.53 -0.61
C CYS A 57 16.10 -5.61 -1.26
N LEU A 58 15.86 -6.67 -2.05
CA LEU A 58 14.59 -6.89 -2.73
C LEU A 58 13.41 -6.97 -1.76
N ALA A 59 13.59 -7.65 -0.62
CA ALA A 59 12.55 -7.76 0.41
C ALA A 59 12.14 -6.37 0.95
N HIS A 60 13.11 -5.46 1.11
CA HIS A 60 12.81 -4.09 1.54
C HIS A 60 12.04 -3.32 0.46
N ILE A 61 12.41 -3.48 -0.82
CA ILE A 61 11.68 -2.88 -1.94
C ILE A 61 10.23 -3.40 -1.96
N MET A 62 10.03 -4.71 -1.86
CA MET A 62 8.70 -5.32 -1.80
C MET A 62 7.87 -4.76 -0.64
N ASN A 63 8.45 -4.64 0.56
CA ASN A 63 7.78 -4.06 1.72
C ASN A 63 7.35 -2.61 1.47
N LEU A 64 8.21 -1.76 0.90
CA LEU A 64 7.86 -0.38 0.54
C LEU A 64 6.74 -0.35 -0.51
N THR A 65 6.80 -1.20 -1.53
CA THR A 65 5.75 -1.31 -2.55
C THR A 65 4.41 -1.71 -1.93
N CYS A 66 4.38 -2.74 -1.08
CA CYS A 66 3.15 -3.15 -0.39
C CYS A 66 2.58 -2.05 0.49
N GLN A 67 3.42 -1.35 1.27
CA GLN A 67 2.98 -0.22 2.08
C GLN A 67 2.36 0.89 1.24
N GLU A 68 2.96 1.20 0.09
CA GLU A 68 2.44 2.24 -0.81
C GLU A 68 1.11 1.82 -1.45
N ILE A 69 1.00 0.58 -1.91
CA ILE A 69 -0.26 0.03 -2.43
C ILE A 69 -1.36 0.10 -1.37
N LEU A 70 -1.07 -0.33 -0.14
CA LEU A 70 -2.05 -0.31 0.96
C LEU A 70 -2.48 1.12 1.34
N LYS A 71 -1.59 2.11 1.25
CA LYS A 71 -1.96 3.53 1.46
C LYS A 71 -2.92 4.02 0.38
N ASN A 72 -2.68 3.66 -0.88
CA ASN A 72 -3.51 4.10 -2.01
C ASN A 72 -4.85 3.36 -2.08
N ILE A 73 -4.92 2.08 -1.68
CA ILE A 73 -6.17 1.31 -1.59
C ILE A 73 -7.06 1.81 -0.45
N LYS A 74 -6.50 2.43 0.61
CA LYS A 74 -7.29 3.06 1.67
C LYS A 74 -8.07 4.31 1.21
N ALA A 75 -8.15 4.58 -0.09
CA ALA A 75 -9.10 5.51 -0.71
C ALA A 75 -10.52 4.91 -0.78
N GLU A 76 -11.06 4.60 0.38
CA GLU A 76 -12.47 4.74 0.74
C GLU A 76 -12.45 4.75 2.26
N GLU A 77 -12.61 5.92 2.86
CA GLU A 77 -13.09 5.96 4.24
C GLU A 77 -14.33 5.08 4.27
N ALA A 78 -14.38 4.11 5.18
CA ALA A 78 -15.62 3.40 5.43
C ALA A 78 -16.70 4.46 5.60
N GLN A 79 -17.69 4.51 4.69
CA GLN A 79 -18.80 5.42 4.89
C GLN A 79 -19.32 5.16 6.29
N ASP A 80 -19.50 6.25 7.05
CA ASP A 80 -20.09 6.16 8.37
C ASP A 80 -21.35 5.30 8.24
N GLU A 81 -21.50 4.33 9.14
CA GLU A 81 -22.61 3.38 9.11
C GLU A 81 -23.97 4.09 9.06
N ASN A 82 -24.06 5.31 9.60
CA ASN A 82 -25.26 6.13 9.50
C ASN A 82 -25.48 6.72 8.10
N ASP A 83 -24.44 6.96 7.31
CA ASP A 83 -24.56 7.44 5.94
C ASP A 83 -25.01 6.32 4.98
N ILE A 84 -24.55 5.08 5.20
CA ILE A 84 -25.07 3.89 4.49
C ILE A 84 -26.56 3.67 4.83
N LEU A 85 -26.93 3.78 6.11
CA LEU A 85 -28.32 3.62 6.57
C LEU A 85 -29.24 4.74 6.03
N LYS A 86 -28.75 5.98 5.91
CA LYS A 86 -29.50 7.09 5.32
C LYS A 86 -29.83 6.85 3.85
N GLU A 87 -28.91 6.32 3.05
CA GLU A 87 -29.16 6.05 1.63
C GLU A 87 -30.15 4.89 1.42
N ILE A 88 -30.07 3.82 2.22
CA ILE A 88 -31.06 2.73 2.21
C ILE A 88 -32.46 3.23 2.61
N SER A 89 -32.52 4.15 3.58
CA SER A 89 -33.79 4.77 4.01
C SER A 89 -34.36 5.77 2.99
N LYS A 90 -33.53 6.41 2.15
CA LYS A 90 -33.99 7.26 1.03
C LYS A 90 -34.60 6.41 -0.08
N GLY A 91 -33.94 5.34 -0.51
CA GLY A 91 -34.47 4.44 -1.55
C GLY A 91 -35.79 3.75 -1.19
N SER A 92 -36.11 3.65 0.11
CA SER A 92 -37.41 3.11 0.58
C SER A 92 -38.53 4.15 0.64
N ARG A 93 -38.22 5.46 0.65
CA ARG A 93 -39.24 6.54 0.65
C ARG A 93 -39.76 6.81 -0.76
N ASP A 94 -38.91 6.66 -1.77
CA ASP A 94 -39.28 6.90 -3.17
C ASP A 94 -40.26 5.84 -3.70
N ALA A 95 -40.25 4.63 -3.12
CA ALA A 95 -41.23 3.58 -3.42
C ALA A 95 -42.59 3.78 -2.72
N HIS A 96 -42.64 4.49 -1.58
CA HIS A 96 -43.88 4.66 -0.82
C HIS A 96 -44.75 5.83 -1.33
N ASP A 97 -44.15 6.85 -1.97
CA ASP A 97 -44.92 7.93 -2.61
C ASP A 97 -45.45 7.54 -4.01
N ALA A 98 -44.82 6.60 -4.71
CA ALA A 98 -45.33 6.09 -5.99
C ALA A 98 -46.56 5.17 -5.85
N VAL A 99 -46.78 4.55 -4.69
CA VAL A 99 -47.93 3.64 -4.45
C VAL A 99 -49.21 4.41 -4.10
N LYS A 100 -49.12 5.68 -3.71
CA LYS A 100 -50.28 6.47 -3.29
C LYS A 100 -51.17 7.01 -4.41
N LEU A 101 -50.81 6.82 -5.69
CA LEU A 101 -51.63 7.31 -6.81
C LEU A 101 -52.51 6.27 -7.51
N ASN A 102 -52.50 5.00 -7.12
CA ASN A 102 -53.22 3.94 -7.85
C ASN A 102 -54.32 3.22 -7.05
N LEU A 103 -54.78 3.78 -5.91
CA LEU A 103 -55.85 3.17 -5.11
C LEU A 103 -57.17 3.98 -5.08
N PHE A 104 -57.36 4.92 -6.02
CA PHE A 104 -58.60 5.68 -6.14
C PHE A 104 -59.35 5.51 -7.46
N ASP A 105 -58.99 4.51 -8.26
CA ASP A 105 -59.77 4.14 -9.42
C ASP A 105 -60.07 2.63 -9.37
N VAL A 106 -61.30 2.24 -9.70
CA VAL A 106 -61.89 0.89 -9.57
C VAL A 106 -62.45 0.54 -8.18
N ARG A 107 -63.59 1.15 -7.83
CA ARG A 107 -64.86 0.42 -7.53
C ARG A 107 -65.93 1.37 -7.02
N THR A 108 -66.80 1.83 -7.91
CA THR A 108 -68.24 1.88 -7.65
C THR A 108 -68.97 1.88 -8.99
N CYS A 109 -69.20 0.69 -9.55
CA CYS A 109 -70.22 0.50 -10.55
C CYS A 109 -71.02 -0.76 -10.19
N ASP A 110 -72.30 -0.52 -9.91
CA ASP A 110 -73.47 -1.38 -9.96
C ASP A 110 -73.59 -2.59 -9.04
N LYS A 111 -74.50 -2.45 -8.06
CA LYS A 111 -75.66 -3.36 -7.95
C LYS A 111 -76.96 -2.60 -7.69
N THR A 112 -77.95 -3.03 -8.46
CA THR A 112 -79.34 -2.60 -8.61
C THR A 112 -80.26 -2.97 -7.44
N SER A 113 -81.33 -2.17 -7.31
CA SER A 113 -82.74 -2.51 -6.95
C SER A 113 -83.10 -3.06 -5.55
N GLY A 114 -84.13 -2.45 -4.93
CA GLY A 114 -84.98 -3.15 -3.94
C GLY A 114 -85.74 -2.31 -2.91
N THR A 115 -86.80 -1.62 -3.33
CA THR A 115 -88.11 -1.40 -2.66
C THR A 115 -88.23 -1.27 -1.12
N SER A 116 -88.81 -0.14 -0.67
CA SER A 116 -90.19 -0.07 -0.13
C SER A 116 -90.66 1.39 -0.11
#